data_AF-A0A8R7UQ43-F1
#
_entry.id   AF-A0A8R7UQ43-F1
#
_cell.length_a   1.000
_cell.length_b   1.000
_cell.length_c   1.000
_cell.angle_alpha   90.00
_cell.angle_beta   90.00
_cell.angle_gamma   90.00
#
_symmetry.space_group_name_H-M   'P 1'
#
loop_
_entity.id
_entity.type
_entity.pdbx_description
1 polymer ?
#
loop_
_entity_poly.entity_id
_entity_poly.type
_entity_poly.pdbx_seq_one_letter_code
_entity_poly.pdbx_strand_id
1 'polypeptide(L)'
;MDAGGGEQLRLAAVRDQLIREEDSIVFALIERAKRPRNTPAYSAAAAAAGSLAEFFVREAEVLHAKAGHYQKPEDVPFFSQDLPPPVFPTKGRPKVLHPFASLVCVNDAIWKMYFNELLPLFTADGDDGNYAETVALDFACLQVHVVHKHFF
;
A
#
# COMPACT_ATOMS: atom_id res chain seq x y z
N MET A 1 -18.64 -1.01 36.25
CA MET A 1 -18.74 0.31 35.60
C MET A 1 -18.38 0.10 34.15
N ASP A 2 -19.43 -0.05 33.34
CA ASP A 2 -19.39 -0.24 31.91
C ASP A 2 -19.10 1.12 31.25
N ALA A 3 -18.01 1.21 30.51
CA ALA A 3 -17.71 2.32 29.62
C ALA A 3 -17.66 1.79 28.19
N GLY A 4 -18.76 1.17 27.77
CA GLY A 4 -19.14 1.04 26.38
C GLY A 4 -19.16 2.41 25.71
N GLY A 5 -18.41 2.53 24.63
CA GLY A 5 -18.32 3.73 23.82
C GLY A 5 -17.35 3.45 22.69
N GLY A 6 -17.70 2.50 21.82
CA GLY A 6 -17.01 2.34 20.55
C GLY A 6 -16.83 3.72 19.93
N GLU A 7 -15.61 4.01 19.48
CA GLU A 7 -15.33 5.15 18.60
C GLU A 7 -16.20 4.98 17.37
N GLN A 8 -17.42 5.47 17.48
CA GLN A 8 -18.39 5.53 16.43
C GLN A 8 -17.74 6.45 15.40
N LEU A 9 -17.40 5.91 14.23
CA LEU A 9 -16.90 6.64 13.05
C LEU A 9 -17.75 7.89 12.84
N ARG A 10 -17.38 9.02 13.46
CA ARG A 10 -18.13 10.27 13.35
C ARG A 10 -17.88 10.78 11.95
N LEU A 11 -18.92 11.17 11.23
CA LEU A 11 -18.80 11.68 9.86
C LEU A 11 -17.77 12.82 9.73
N ALA A 12 -17.67 13.67 10.76
CA ALA A 12 -16.63 14.70 10.82
C ALA A 12 -15.21 14.11 10.90
N ALA A 13 -14.99 13.08 11.72
CA ALA A 13 -13.69 12.41 11.82
C ALA A 13 -13.34 11.66 10.52
N VAL A 14 -14.33 11.03 9.87
CA VAL A 14 -14.16 10.40 8.56
C VAL A 14 -13.77 11.44 7.51
N ARG A 15 -14.49 12.57 7.45
CA ARG A 15 -14.16 13.67 6.53
C ARG A 15 -12.74 14.18 6.73
N ASP A 16 -12.37 14.47 7.98
CA ASP A 16 -11.05 15.02 8.30
C ASP A 16 -9.93 14.00 8.02
N GLN A 17 -10.22 12.70 8.14
CA GLN A 17 -9.31 11.63 7.75
C GLN A 17 -9.15 11.55 6.22
N LEU A 18 -10.24 11.61 5.45
CA LEU A 18 -10.19 11.56 3.99
C LEU A 18 -9.37 12.73 3.42
N ILE A 19 -9.50 13.93 3.97
CA ILE A 19 -8.69 15.10 3.56
C ILE A 19 -7.19 14.81 3.76
N ARG A 20 -6.81 14.24 4.91
CA ARG A 20 -5.40 13.90 5.18
C ARG A 20 -4.87 12.79 4.28
N GLU A 21 -5.71 11.83 3.92
CA GLU A 21 -5.35 10.76 2.99
C GLU A 21 -5.14 11.32 1.58
N GLU A 22 -6.03 12.20 1.12
CA GLU A 22 -5.87 12.92 -0.15
C GLU A 22 -4.55 13.69 -0.21
N ASP A 23 -4.23 14.49 0.81
CA ASP A 23 -2.96 15.23 0.90
C ASP A 23 -1.75 14.28 0.83
N SER A 24 -1.85 13.10 1.45
CA SER A 24 -0.80 12.08 1.45
C SER A 24 -0.61 11.46 0.06
N ILE A 25 -1.69 11.22 -0.69
CA ILE A 25 -1.63 10.72 -2.08
C ILE A 25 -0.95 11.77 -2.95
N VAL A 26 -1.40 13.02 -2.88
CA VAL A 26 -0.86 14.12 -3.69
C VAL A 26 0.63 14.30 -3.44
N PHE A 27 1.06 14.30 -2.17
CA PHE A 27 2.48 14.43 -1.83
C PHE A 27 3.32 13.25 -2.37
N ALA A 28 2.85 12.01 -2.20
CA ALA A 28 3.56 10.83 -2.69
C ALA A 28 3.72 10.86 -4.22
N LEU A 29 2.67 11.25 -4.95
CA LEU A 29 2.71 11.37 -6.41
C LEU A 29 3.68 12.48 -6.87
N ILE A 30 3.69 13.63 -6.18
CA ILE A 30 4.64 14.73 -6.46
C ILE A 30 6.07 14.26 -6.26
N GLU A 31 6.37 13.56 -5.15
CA GLU A 31 7.71 13.04 -4.90
C GLU A 31 8.13 12.01 -5.97
N ARG A 32 7.22 11.11 -6.38
CA ARG A 32 7.49 10.15 -7.46
C ARG A 32 7.71 10.83 -8.81
N ALA A 33 6.99 11.92 -9.10
CA ALA A 33 7.10 12.68 -10.36
C ALA A 33 8.48 13.33 -10.55
N LYS A 34 9.24 13.55 -9.47
CA LYS A 34 10.61 14.11 -9.54
C LYS A 34 11.60 13.17 -10.23
N ARG A 35 11.22 11.90 -10.44
CA ARG A 35 12.05 10.88 -11.07
C ARG A 35 11.45 10.45 -12.41
N PRO A 36 12.30 10.14 -13.40
CA PRO A 36 11.82 9.60 -14.65
C PRO A 36 11.19 8.22 -14.43
N ARG A 37 10.62 7.66 -15.50
CA ARG A 37 9.88 6.41 -15.41
C ARG A 37 10.74 5.25 -14.92
N ASN A 38 12.03 5.21 -15.24
CA ASN A 38 12.94 4.15 -14.78
C ASN A 38 12.40 2.74 -15.08
N THR A 39 11.91 2.55 -16.32
CA THR A 39 11.30 1.30 -16.80
C THR A 39 12.07 0.02 -16.46
N PRO A 40 13.43 -0.01 -16.44
CA PRO A 40 14.16 -1.20 -16.02
C PRO A 40 13.79 -1.71 -14.62
N ALA A 41 13.39 -0.83 -13.69
CA ALA A 41 12.96 -1.21 -12.34
C ALA A 41 11.71 -2.13 -12.33
N TYR A 42 10.92 -2.10 -13.40
CA TYR A 42 9.69 -2.88 -13.55
C TYR A 42 9.85 -4.10 -14.47
N SER A 43 11.04 -4.28 -15.06
CA SER A 43 11.31 -5.40 -15.95
C SER A 43 11.67 -6.66 -15.16
N ALA A 44 11.12 -7.81 -15.56
CA ALA A 44 11.39 -9.11 -14.93
C ALA A 44 12.87 -9.56 -15.06
N ALA A 45 13.66 -8.88 -15.90
CA ALA A 45 15.09 -9.13 -16.06
C ALA A 45 15.95 -8.46 -14.96
N ALA A 46 15.37 -7.61 -14.12
CA ALA A 46 16.11 -6.85 -13.11
C ALA A 46 16.48 -7.66 -11.86
N ALA A 47 15.73 -8.72 -11.51
CA ALA A 47 16.07 -9.57 -10.37
C ALA A 47 15.70 -11.05 -10.62
N ALA A 48 16.43 -11.96 -9.97
CA ALA A 48 16.26 -13.41 -10.09
C ALA A 48 14.88 -13.95 -9.61
N ALA A 49 14.00 -13.07 -9.10
CA ALA A 49 12.69 -13.39 -8.55
C ALA A 49 11.55 -12.47 -9.05
N GLY A 50 11.77 -11.70 -10.12
CA GLY A 50 10.80 -10.76 -10.67
C GLY A 50 11.39 -9.36 -10.94
N SER A 51 10.54 -8.35 -11.02
CA SER A 51 10.96 -6.95 -11.10
C SER A 51 11.51 -6.45 -9.76
N LEU A 52 12.29 -5.35 -9.79
CA LEU A 52 12.77 -4.72 -8.55
C LEU A 52 11.60 -4.20 -7.70
N ALA A 53 10.54 -3.69 -8.35
CA ALA A 53 9.34 -3.23 -7.65
C ALA A 53 8.64 -4.38 -6.90
N GLU A 54 8.46 -5.53 -7.54
CA GLU A 54 7.87 -6.71 -6.88
C GLU A 54 8.72 -7.20 -5.72
N PHE A 55 10.05 -7.28 -5.91
CA PHE A 55 10.98 -7.65 -4.84
C PHE A 55 10.88 -6.70 -3.64
N PHE A 56 10.93 -5.38 -3.90
CA PHE A 56 10.89 -4.37 -2.84
C PHE A 56 9.58 -4.43 -2.06
N VAL A 57 8.44 -4.50 -2.76
CA VAL A 57 7.12 -4.58 -2.11
C VAL A 57 7.03 -5.84 -1.27
N ARG A 58 7.42 -7.02 -1.79
CA ARG A 58 7.41 -8.27 -1.02
C ARG A 58 8.22 -8.17 0.27
N GLU A 59 9.45 -7.68 0.21
CA GLU A 59 10.30 -7.54 1.39
C GLU A 59 9.74 -6.51 2.40
N ALA A 60 9.17 -5.40 1.92
CA ALA A 60 8.51 -4.42 2.76
C ALA A 60 7.28 -5.02 3.46
N GLU A 61 6.48 -5.82 2.76
CA GLU A 61 5.33 -6.50 3.34
C GLU A 61 5.75 -7.58 4.35
N VAL A 62 6.82 -8.33 4.10
CA VAL A 62 7.40 -9.26 5.07
C VAL A 62 7.79 -8.53 6.36
N LEU A 63 8.40 -7.34 6.24
CA LEU A 63 8.74 -6.50 7.39
C LEU A 63 7.48 -6.04 8.14
N HIS A 64 6.47 -5.54 7.42
CA HIS A 64 5.19 -5.13 8.00
C HIS A 64 4.46 -6.29 8.69
N ALA A 65 4.51 -7.49 8.12
CA ALA A 65 3.92 -8.69 8.72
C ALA A 65 4.59 -9.05 10.05
N LYS A 66 5.93 -9.04 10.11
CA LYS A 66 6.69 -9.27 11.35
C LYS A 66 6.35 -8.22 12.41
N ALA A 67 6.07 -6.98 12.01
CA ALA A 67 5.62 -5.89 12.88
C ALA A 67 4.16 -6.00 13.32
N GLY A 68 3.39 -6.96 12.79
CA GLY A 68 1.99 -7.17 13.14
C GLY A 68 1.02 -6.23 12.41
N HIS A 69 1.36 -5.78 11.20
CA HIS A 69 0.52 -4.87 10.42
C HIS A 69 -0.75 -5.58 9.89
N TYR A 70 -0.63 -6.77 9.30
CA TYR A 70 -1.74 -7.49 8.66
C TYR A 70 -2.61 -8.28 9.65
N GLN A 71 -2.99 -7.66 10.77
CA GLN A 71 -3.81 -8.28 11.81
C GLN A 71 -5.29 -7.96 11.67
N LYS A 72 -5.63 -6.94 10.88
CA LYS A 72 -7.01 -6.53 10.68
C LYS A 72 -7.54 -7.06 9.36
N PRO A 73 -8.85 -7.39 9.26
CA PRO A 73 -9.46 -7.80 8.00
C PRO A 73 -9.31 -6.78 6.87
N GLU A 74 -9.19 -5.49 7.19
CA GLU A 74 -8.94 -4.39 6.25
C GLU A 74 -7.48 -4.25 5.79
N ASP A 75 -6.52 -4.86 6.46
CA ASP A 75 -5.11 -4.74 6.07
C ASP A 75 -4.79 -5.89 5.10
N VAL A 76 -5.05 -5.67 3.80
CA VAL A 76 -4.85 -6.70 2.75
C VAL A 76 -3.51 -6.47 2.02
N PRO A 77 -2.54 -7.39 2.10
CA PRO A 77 -1.25 -7.28 1.41
C PRO A 77 -1.38 -7.46 -0.11
N PHE A 78 -0.47 -6.88 -0.89
CA PHE A 78 -0.31 -7.13 -2.32
C PHE A 78 0.15 -8.55 -2.59
N PHE A 79 1.06 -9.10 -1.77
CA PHE A 79 1.60 -10.44 -1.92
C PHE A 79 1.35 -11.29 -0.66
N SER A 80 0.24 -12.03 -0.67
CA SER A 80 -0.20 -12.81 0.49
C SER A 80 0.47 -14.18 0.66
N GLN A 81 1.18 -14.69 -0.35
CA GLN A 81 1.55 -16.10 -0.39
C GLN A 81 2.60 -16.54 0.64
N ASP A 82 3.36 -15.62 1.24
CA ASP A 82 4.53 -15.98 2.07
C ASP A 82 4.76 -15.06 3.28
N LEU A 83 3.71 -14.45 3.84
CA LEU A 83 3.89 -13.53 4.97
C LEU A 83 4.19 -14.28 6.28
N PRO A 84 5.28 -13.93 6.98
CA PRO A 84 5.62 -14.56 8.25
C PRO A 84 4.65 -14.14 9.37
N PRO A 85 4.55 -14.94 10.45
CA PRO A 85 3.79 -14.53 11.62
C PRO A 85 4.41 -13.30 12.30
N PRO A 86 3.61 -12.48 13.01
CA PRO A 86 4.12 -11.37 13.80
C PRO A 86 5.15 -11.82 14.84
N VAL A 87 6.26 -11.09 14.93
CA VAL A 87 7.30 -11.32 15.94
C VAL A 87 7.01 -10.51 17.20
N PHE A 88 6.30 -9.38 17.04
CA PHE A 88 5.95 -8.49 18.14
C PHE A 88 4.52 -8.75 18.65
N PRO A 89 4.22 -8.46 19.94
CA PRO A 89 2.90 -8.66 20.50
C PRO A 89 1.82 -7.84 19.76
N THR A 90 0.77 -8.52 19.31
CA THR A 90 -0.38 -7.91 18.63
C THR A 90 -1.59 -7.87 19.56
N LYS A 91 -2.32 -6.75 19.58
CA LYS A 91 -3.63 -6.68 20.27
C LYS A 91 -4.71 -7.20 19.32
N GLY A 92 -5.52 -8.15 19.80
CA GLY A 92 -6.72 -8.59 19.06
C GLY A 92 -7.67 -7.40 18.86
N ARG A 93 -8.05 -7.12 17.62
CA ARG A 93 -9.02 -6.08 17.29
C ARG A 93 -10.41 -6.68 17.05
N PRO A 94 -11.49 -5.96 17.42
CA PRO A 94 -12.84 -6.41 17.14
C PRO A 94 -13.05 -6.52 15.61
N LYS A 95 -13.67 -7.63 15.18
CA LYS A 95 -14.05 -7.83 13.78
C LYS A 95 -15.27 -6.99 13.48
N VAL A 96 -15.06 -5.77 13.00
CA VAL A 96 -16.14 -4.83 12.64
C VAL A 96 -16.69 -5.13 11.24
N LEU A 97 -15.85 -5.65 10.35
CA LEU A 97 -16.21 -5.94 8.96
C LEU A 97 -16.90 -7.29 8.79
N HIS A 98 -17.80 -7.36 7.81
CA HIS A 98 -18.46 -8.59 7.41
C HIS A 98 -17.40 -9.62 6.96
N PRO A 99 -17.55 -10.93 7.25
CA PRO A 99 -16.55 -11.96 6.93
C PRO A 99 -16.16 -12.04 5.45
N PHE A 100 -16.98 -11.51 4.55
CA PHE A 100 -16.72 -11.46 3.12
C PHE A 100 -15.75 -10.33 2.70
N ALA A 101 -15.48 -9.35 3.58
CA ALA A 101 -14.57 -8.26 3.30
C ALA A 101 -13.14 -8.75 3.03
N SER A 102 -12.70 -9.83 3.70
CA SER A 102 -11.39 -10.44 3.47
C SER A 102 -11.26 -11.15 2.11
N LEU A 103 -12.35 -11.32 1.36
CA LEU A 103 -12.36 -11.92 0.02
C LEU A 103 -12.29 -10.87 -1.11
N VAL A 104 -12.47 -9.58 -0.79
CA VAL A 104 -12.41 -8.49 -1.76
C VAL A 104 -10.97 -7.98 -1.84
N CYS A 105 -10.10 -8.71 -2.54
CA CYS A 105 -8.75 -8.24 -2.83
C CYS A 105 -8.73 -7.56 -4.20
N VAL A 106 -8.61 -6.23 -4.21
CA VAL A 106 -8.50 -5.42 -5.44
C VAL A 106 -7.05 -5.01 -5.74
N ASN A 107 -6.08 -5.55 -5.00
CA ASN A 107 -4.68 -5.16 -5.06
C ASN A 107 -4.06 -5.40 -6.45
N ASP A 108 -4.45 -6.48 -7.13
CA ASP A 108 -4.03 -6.74 -8.52
C ASP A 108 -4.50 -5.65 -9.49
N ALA A 109 -5.71 -5.13 -9.28
CA ALA A 109 -6.25 -4.05 -10.10
C ALA A 109 -5.57 -2.72 -9.78
N ILE A 110 -5.27 -2.45 -8.50
CA ILE A 110 -4.50 -1.27 -8.08
C ILE A 110 -3.10 -1.31 -8.67
N TRP A 111 -2.43 -2.46 -8.60
CA TRP A 111 -1.09 -2.65 -9.15
C TRP A 111 -1.07 -2.36 -10.65
N LYS A 112 -2.00 -2.95 -11.41
CA LYS A 112 -2.11 -2.72 -12.86
C LYS A 112 -2.45 -1.27 -13.18
N MET A 113 -3.42 -0.68 -12.49
CA MET A 113 -3.79 0.72 -12.69
C MET A 113 -2.61 1.64 -12.39
N TYR A 114 -1.88 1.43 -11.30
CA TYR A 114 -0.74 2.25 -10.92
C TYR A 114 0.37 2.19 -11.98
N PHE A 115 0.88 1.00 -12.29
CA PHE A 115 2.05 0.87 -13.18
C PHE A 115 1.72 1.06 -14.67
N ASN A 116 0.53 0.63 -15.13
CA ASN A 116 0.20 0.63 -16.56
C ASN A 116 -0.55 1.89 -17.00
N GLU A 117 -1.31 2.52 -16.10
CA GLU A 117 -2.19 3.64 -16.45
C GLU A 117 -1.74 4.93 -15.79
N LEU A 118 -1.57 4.95 -14.46
CA LEU A 118 -1.30 6.18 -13.71
C LEU A 118 0.14 6.66 -13.88
N LEU A 119 1.12 5.78 -13.63
CA LEU A 119 2.55 6.12 -13.64
C LEU A 119 3.01 6.79 -14.94
N PRO A 120 2.60 6.34 -16.15
CA PRO A 120 2.96 7.01 -17.39
C PRO A 120 2.39 8.42 -17.56
N LEU A 121 1.30 8.78 -16.87
CA LEU A 121 0.62 10.07 -17.02
C LEU A 121 1.34 11.22 -16.32
N PHE A 122 2.09 10.94 -15.25
CA PHE A 122 2.73 11.97 -14.43
C PHE A 122 4.26 11.85 -14.35
N THR A 123 4.85 10.81 -14.94
CA THR A 123 6.32 10.65 -15.03
C THR A 123 6.83 10.83 -16.44
N ALA A 124 7.95 11.54 -16.58
CA ALA A 124 8.65 11.68 -17.85
C ALA A 124 9.32 10.36 -18.26
N ASP A 125 9.40 10.12 -19.57
CA ASP A 125 10.26 9.06 -20.11
C ASP A 125 11.72 9.33 -19.78
N GLY A 126 12.44 8.28 -19.38
CA GLY A 126 13.86 8.38 -19.08
C GLY A 126 14.33 7.34 -18.09
N ASP A 127 15.64 7.37 -17.86
CA ASP A 127 16.34 6.53 -16.92
C ASP A 127 17.44 7.34 -16.25
N ASP A 128 17.35 7.48 -14.92
CA ASP A 128 18.37 8.15 -14.11
C ASP A 128 19.19 7.19 -13.23
N GLY A 129 18.94 5.87 -13.34
CA GLY A 129 19.61 4.83 -12.57
C GLY A 129 19.21 4.73 -11.10
N ASN A 130 18.36 5.62 -10.57
CA ASN A 130 17.98 5.64 -9.16
C ASN A 130 16.82 4.68 -8.85
N TYR A 131 17.00 3.41 -9.19
CA TYR A 131 15.92 2.41 -9.14
C TYR A 131 15.43 2.14 -7.71
N ALA A 132 16.33 2.07 -6.73
CA ALA A 132 15.96 1.79 -5.34
C ALA A 132 15.05 2.87 -4.73
N GLU A 133 15.36 4.14 -4.99
CA GLU A 133 14.54 5.25 -4.53
C GLU A 133 13.22 5.33 -5.30
N THR A 134 13.25 5.03 -6.60
CA THR A 134 12.06 4.96 -7.44
C THR A 134 11.04 3.97 -6.88
N VAL A 135 11.46 2.73 -6.59
CA VAL A 135 10.56 1.70 -6.07
C VAL A 135 10.10 1.98 -4.64
N ALA A 136 10.90 2.69 -3.83
CA ALA A 136 10.47 3.13 -2.51
C ALA A 136 9.37 4.20 -2.59
N LEU A 137 9.48 5.14 -3.53
CA LEU A 137 8.43 6.13 -3.82
C LEU A 137 7.18 5.48 -4.41
N ASP A 138 7.36 4.48 -5.29
CA ASP A 138 6.23 3.68 -5.81
C ASP A 138 5.51 2.92 -4.69
N PHE A 139 6.25 2.32 -3.77
CA PHE A 139 5.67 1.66 -2.60
C PHE A 139 4.88 2.63 -1.72
N ALA A 140 5.42 3.84 -1.48
CA ALA A 140 4.68 4.87 -0.75
C ALA A 140 3.37 5.24 -1.46
N CYS A 141 3.39 5.40 -2.79
CA CYS A 141 2.17 5.63 -3.56
C CYS A 141 1.18 4.46 -3.38
N LEU A 142 1.61 3.22 -3.58
CA LEU A 142 0.75 2.03 -3.48
C LEU A 142 0.11 1.89 -2.09
N GLN A 143 0.86 2.14 -1.01
CA GLN A 143 0.35 2.04 0.35
C GLN A 143 -0.78 3.04 0.63
N VAL A 144 -0.65 4.30 0.16
CA VAL A 144 -1.71 5.30 0.41
C VAL A 144 -2.99 4.99 -0.38
N HIS A 145 -2.89 4.41 -1.58
CA HIS A 145 -4.07 4.00 -2.36
C HIS A 145 -4.84 2.84 -1.69
N VAL A 146 -4.14 1.94 -1.00
CA VAL A 146 -4.77 0.86 -0.23
C VAL A 146 -5.52 1.42 0.98
N VAL A 147 -4.95 2.40 1.69
CA VAL A 147 -5.60 3.01 2.87
C VAL A 147 -6.89 3.76 2.48
N HIS A 148 -6.87 4.54 1.41
CA HIS A 148 -8.05 5.31 0.96
C HIS A 148 -9.24 4.43 0.55
N LYS A 149 -9.00 3.22 0.01
CA LYS A 149 -10.09 2.32 -0.38
C LYS A 149 -10.77 1.63 0.79
N HIS A 150 -10.07 1.38 1.89
CA HIS A 150 -10.66 0.66 3.04
C HIS A 150 -11.60 1.51 3.90
N PHE A 151 -11.77 2.80 3.56
CA PHE A 151 -12.77 3.70 4.16
C PHE A 151 -14.13 3.72 3.46
N PHE A 152 -14.29 3.02 2.32
CA PHE A 152 -15.55 2.93 1.55
C PHE A 152 -16.13 1.51 1.51
#